data_AF-A0A7W0JUX2-F1
#
_entry.id   AF-A0A7W0JUX2-F1
#
_cell.length_a   1.000
_cell.length_b   1.000
_cell.length_c   1.000
_cell.angle_alpha   90.00
_cell.angle_beta   90.00
_cell.angle_gamma   90.00
#
_symmetry.space_group_name_H-M   'P 1'
#
loop_
_entity.id
_entity.type
_entity.pdbx_description
1 polymer ?
#
loop_
_entity_poly.entity_id
_entity_poly.type
_entity_poly.pdbx_seq_one_letter_code
_entity_poly.pdbx_strand_id
1 'polypeptide(L)' 'MTALLVFLDELQKLNRNWPSKLITFVLMPDHLHLIANPRDGRIKEFTGQLKAVSAKAIVRANSRFV' A
#
# COMPACT_ATOMS: atom_id res chain seq x y z
N MET A 1 -8.91 8.69 11.82
CA MET A 1 -8.34 7.40 12.27
C MET A 1 -8.54 6.26 11.26
N THR A 2 -9.50 6.36 10.33
CA THR A 2 -9.86 5.36 9.31
C THR A 2 -8.83 5.15 8.20
N ALA A 3 -8.17 6.20 7.71
CA ALA A 3 -7.24 6.10 6.56
C ALA A 3 -6.02 5.20 6.83
N LEU A 4 -5.47 5.24 8.05
CA LEU A 4 -4.33 4.42 8.46
C LEU A 4 -4.65 2.92 8.38
N LEU A 5 -5.78 2.52 8.96
CA LEU A 5 -6.20 1.11 8.98
C LEU A 5 -6.48 0.60 7.57
N VAL A 6 -7.12 1.43 6.73
CA VAL A 6 -7.36 1.11 5.31
C VAL A 6 -6.03 0.96 4.56
N PHE A 7 -5.05 1.82 4.81
CA PHE A 7 -3.74 1.72 4.19
C PHE A 7 -3.01 0.42 4.57
N LEU A 8 -3.03 0.04 5.85
CA LEU A 8 -2.41 -1.20 6.33
C LEU A 8 -3.10 -2.45 5.77
N ASP A 9 -4.43 -2.44 5.64
CA ASP A 9 -5.20 -3.53 5.01
C ASP A 9 -4.82 -3.69 3.53
N GLU A 10 -4.69 -2.58 2.79
CA GLU A 10 -4.24 -2.61 1.39
C GLU A 10 -2.78 -3.06 1.23
N LEU A 11 -1.88 -2.68 2.16
CA LEU A 11 -0.52 -3.22 2.18
C LEU A 11 -0.50 -4.74 2.41
N GLN A 12 -1.37 -5.24 3.30
CA GLN A 12 -1.48 -6.67 3.53
C GLN A 12 -2.02 -7.41 2.29
N LYS A 13 -3.01 -6.84 1.59
CA LYS A 13 -3.53 -7.38 0.32
C LYS A 13 -2.48 -7.34 -0.78
N LEU A 14 -1.75 -6.24 -0.92
CA LEU A 14 -0.64 -6.11 -1.87
C LEU A 14 0.37 -7.23 -1.64
N ASN A 15 0.78 -7.48 -0.40
CA ASN A 15 1.77 -8.51 -0.11
C ASN A 15 1.26 -9.94 -0.37
N ARG A 16 -0.07 -10.17 -0.38
CA ARG A 16 -0.65 -11.46 -0.79
C ARG A 16 -0.68 -11.61 -2.31
N ASN A 17 -1.10 -10.56 -3.02
CA ASN A 17 -1.29 -10.57 -4.48
C ASN A 17 0.02 -10.41 -5.26
N TRP A 18 0.96 -9.68 -4.67
CA TRP A 18 2.30 -9.43 -5.17
C TRP A 18 3.29 -9.76 -4.06
N PRO A 19 3.56 -11.06 -3.84
CA PRO A 19 4.44 -11.50 -2.78
C PRO A 19 5.79 -10.81 -2.89
N SER A 20 6.11 -10.02 -1.88
CA SER A 20 7.41 -9.41 -1.70
C SER A 20 7.94 -9.85 -0.35
N LYS A 21 9.26 -10.04 -0.23
CA LYS A 21 9.86 -10.12 1.11
C LYS A 21 9.83 -8.70 1.67
N LEU A 22 8.81 -8.37 2.45
CA LEU A 22 8.77 -7.13 3.23
C LEU A 22 9.88 -7.19 4.28
N ILE A 23 10.85 -6.29 4.18
CA ILE A 23 11.99 -6.22 5.12
C ILE A 23 11.62 -5.27 6.26
N THR A 24 11.18 -4.06 5.93
CA THR A 24 10.70 -3.07 6.91
C THR A 24 9.84 -2.01 6.23
N PHE A 25 9.04 -1.29 7.01
CA PHE A 25 8.34 -0.09 6.59
C PHE A 25 8.25 0.91 7.75
N VAL A 26 8.18 2.19 7.42
CA VAL A 26 7.91 3.28 8.36
C VAL A 26 6.79 4.11 7.77
N LEU A 27 5.71 4.28 8.52
CA LEU A 27 4.59 5.11 8.12
C LEU A 27 4.55 6.36 8.99
N MET A 28 4.67 7.50 8.32
CA MET A 28 4.58 8.83 8.91
C MET A 28 3.26 9.47 8.49
N PRO A 29 2.81 10.56 9.15
CA PRO A 29 1.55 11.23 8.81
C PRO A 29 1.46 11.70 7.35
N ASP A 30 2.59 12.03 6.73
CA ASP A 30 2.69 12.64 5.39
C ASP A 30 3.38 11.74 4.34
N HIS A 31 4.09 10.68 4.76
CA HIS A 31 4.82 9.82 3.84
C HIS A 31 5.03 8.38 4.35
N LEU A 32 5.50 7.51 3.45
CA LEU A 32 5.82 6.10 3.72
C LEU A 32 7.22 5.78 3.22
N HIS A 33 8.01 5.11 4.06
CA HIS A 33 9.21 4.39 3.66
C HIS A 33 8.94 2.89 3.61
N LEU A 34 9.40 2.23 2.56
CA LEU A 34 9.21 0.80 2.34
C LEU A 34 10.50 0.17 1.83
N ILE A 35 11.00 -0.84 2.54
CA ILE A 35 12.06 -1.71 2.05
C ILE A 35 11.45 -3.09 1.84
N ALA A 36 11.36 -3.50 0.57
CA ALA A 36 10.83 -4.79 0.18
C ALA A 36 11.68 -5.37 -0.96
N ASN A 37 11.70 -6.69 -1.08
CA ASN A 37 12.26 -7.41 -2.22
C ASN A 37 11.10 -8.02 -3.05
N PRO A 38 10.65 -7.36 -4.13
CA PRO A 38 9.59 -7.87 -4.99
C PRO A 38 10.06 -9.11 -5.75
N ARG A 39 9.17 -10.08 -5.93
CA ARG A 39 9.45 -11.24 -6.77
C ARG A 39 9.69 -10.80 -8.22
N ASP A 40 10.71 -11.39 -8.84
CA ASP A 40 11.01 -11.26 -10.29
C ASP A 40 11.36 -9.83 -10.78
N GLY A 41 11.75 -8.93 -9.88
CA GLY A 41 12.21 -7.58 -10.26
C GLY A 41 11.13 -6.66 -10.85
N ARG A 42 9.84 -7.03 -10.73
CA ARG A 42 8.68 -6.28 -11.26
C ARG A 42 8.31 -5.06 -10.41
N ILE A 43 9.30 -4.17 -10.21
CA ILE A 43 9.19 -3.01 -9.31
C ILE A 43 8.13 -2.04 -9.81
N LYS A 44 8.01 -1.82 -11.12
CA LYS A 44 7.07 -0.86 -11.70
C LYS A 44 5.62 -1.24 -11.43
N GLU A 45 5.26 -2.50 -11.60
CA GLU A 45 3.92 -3.00 -11.34
C GLU A 45 3.63 -3.06 -9.84
N PHE A 46 4.59 -3.52 -9.03
CA PHE A 46 4.47 -3.51 -7.59
C PHE A 46 4.21 -2.10 -7.04
N THR A 47 5.02 -1.11 -7.45
CA THR A 47 4.87 0.28 -7.02
C THR A 47 3.60 0.93 -7.57
N GLY A 48 3.18 0.57 -8.80
CA GLY A 48 1.91 1.01 -9.37
C GLY A 48 0.71 0.53 -8.56
N GLN A 49 0.67 -0.75 -8.21
CA GLN A 49 -0.38 -1.34 -7.37
C GLN A 49 -0.36 -0.73 -5.96
N LEU A 50 0.83 -0.61 -5.35
CA LEU A 50 1.03 -0.01 -4.04
C LEU A 50 0.42 1.39 -3.97
N LYS A 51 0.73 2.29 -4.90
CA LYS A 51 0.30 3.69 -4.83
C LYS A 51 -1.16 3.87 -5.27
N ALA A 52 -1.57 3.26 -6.39
CA ALA A 52 -2.88 3.54 -6.97
C ALA A 52 -4.02 2.86 -6.21
N VAL A 53 -3.86 1.58 -5.83
CA VAL A 53 -4.92 0.80 -5.16
C VAL A 53 -5.15 1.33 -3.75
N SER A 54 -4.07 1.55 -2.99
CA SER A 54 -4.17 2.08 -1.63
C SER A 54 -4.77 3.48 -1.61
N ALA A 55 -4.37 4.38 -2.53
CA ALA A 55 -4.97 5.71 -2.66
C ALA A 55 -6.47 5.64 -2.95
N LYS A 56 -6.89 4.80 -3.89
CA LYS A 56 -8.32 4.62 -4.22
C LYS A 56 -9.13 4.12 -3.02
N ALA A 57 -8.58 3.17 -2.25
CA ALA A 57 -9.24 2.65 -1.06
C ALA A 57 -9.36 3.70 0.05
N ILE A 58 -8.28 4.45 0.32
CA ILE A 58 -8.27 5.54 1.30
C ILE A 58 -9.30 6.60 0.92
N VAL A 59 -9.31 7.05 -0.34
CA VAL A 59 -10.29 8.05 -0.80
C VAL A 59 -11.70 7.52 -0.57
N ARG A 60 -12.04 6.33 -1.09
CA ARG A 60 -13.38 5.73 -0.92
C ARG A 60 -13.83 5.60 0.53
N ALA A 61 -12.93 5.24 1.44
CA ALA A 61 -13.25 5.10 2.85
C ALA A 61 -13.44 6.44 3.58
N ASN A 62 -13.03 7.56 2.98
CA ASN A 62 -13.10 8.89 3.57
C ASN A 62 -13.95 9.89 2.75
N SER A 63 -14.34 9.57 1.52
CA SER A 63 -15.36 10.32 0.80
C SER A 63 -16.72 10.02 1.43
N ARG A 64 -17.34 11.06 2.02
CA ARG A 64 -18.73 11.02 2.52
C ARG A 64 -19.78 11.02 1.41
N PHE A 65 -19.38 11.14 0.15
CA PHE A 65 -20.27 11.20 -1.01
C PHE A 65 -19.65 10.41 -2.17
N VAL A 66 -20.05 9.15 -2.28
CA VAL A 66 -20.25 8.45 -3.56
C VAL A 66 -21.69 7.94 -3.51
#